data_AF-A0A7Y2BPP5-F1
#
_entry.id   AF-A0A7Y2BPP5-F1
#
_cell.length_a   1.000
_cell.length_b   1.000
_cell.length_c   1.000
_cell.angle_alpha   90.00
_cell.angle_beta   90.00
_cell.angle_gamma   90.00
#
_symmetry.space_group_name_H-M   'P 1'
#
loop_
_entity.id
_entity.type
_entity.pdbx_description
1 polymer ?
#
loop_
_entity_poly.entity_id
_entity_poly.type
_entity_poly.pdbx_seq_one_letter_code
_entity_poly.pdbx_strand_id
1 'polypeptide(L)'
;MGDSALLFDKLKTLLSAAEPAELEPSDARQAVAALLIHASRIDGDIDPAELVARDRLLQQKFDLAEADIAGLVMEAEEAEAGAVDLHRFTQAIKDTYAREHRGHIVEMLWEIVLADGVIDEHEAHLVWR
;
A
#
# COMPACT_ATOMS: atom_id res chain seq x y z
N MET A 1 9.22 -9.59 -10.19
CA MET A 1 8.30 -9.95 -11.30
C MET A 1 7.15 -10.86 -10.85
N GLY A 2 7.36 -12.11 -10.40
CA GLY A 2 6.22 -12.94 -9.93
C GLY A 2 5.61 -12.50 -8.58
N ASP A 3 6.41 -11.86 -7.74
CA ASP A 3 6.05 -11.59 -6.34
C ASP A 3 5.09 -10.40 -6.19
N SER A 4 5.25 -9.36 -7.01
CA SER A 4 4.41 -8.15 -7.01
C SER A 4 2.95 -8.45 -7.38
N ALA A 5 2.72 -9.28 -8.41
CA ALA A 5 1.39 -9.72 -8.79
C ALA A 5 0.73 -10.61 -7.71
N LEU A 6 1.48 -11.52 -7.09
CA LEU A 6 0.98 -12.38 -6.02
C LEU A 6 0.63 -11.61 -4.74
N LEU A 7 1.45 -10.61 -4.37
CA LEU A 7 1.14 -9.70 -3.28
C LEU A 7 -0.13 -8.92 -3.57
N PHE A 8 -0.27 -8.39 -4.79
CA PHE A 8 -1.43 -7.61 -5.15
C PHE A 8 -2.73 -8.42 -5.04
N ASP A 9 -2.76 -9.63 -5.62
CA ASP A 9 -3.93 -10.52 -5.52
C ASP A 9 -4.27 -10.85 -4.07
N LYS A 10 -3.24 -11.04 -3.23
CA LYS A 10 -3.40 -11.23 -1.79
C LYS A 10 -3.97 -9.99 -1.11
N LEU A 11 -3.47 -8.78 -1.39
CA LEU A 11 -3.96 -7.53 -0.80
C LEU A 11 -5.39 -7.21 -1.24
N LYS A 12 -5.73 -7.40 -2.52
CA LYS A 12 -7.09 -7.28 -3.05
C LYS A 12 -8.04 -8.23 -2.33
N THR A 13 -7.62 -9.47 -2.10
CA THR A 13 -8.40 -10.46 -1.34
C THR A 13 -8.57 -10.05 0.13
N LEU A 14 -7.50 -9.61 0.79
CA LEU A 14 -7.52 -9.21 2.20
C LEU A 14 -8.39 -7.96 2.44
N LEU A 15 -8.30 -6.96 1.58
CA LEU A 15 -9.01 -5.68 1.72
C LEU A 15 -10.50 -5.78 1.32
N SER A 16 -10.85 -6.73 0.46
CA SER A 16 -12.25 -6.99 0.07
C SER A 16 -13.04 -7.83 1.08
N ALA A 17 -12.37 -8.48 2.03
CA ALA A 17 -12.97 -9.29 3.08
C ALA A 17 -13.79 -8.46 4.08
N ALA A 18 -14.82 -9.08 4.66
CA ALA A 18 -15.86 -8.40 5.41
C ALA A 18 -15.56 -8.12 6.89
N GLU A 19 -14.51 -8.68 7.48
CA GLU A 19 -14.33 -8.62 8.94
C GLU A 19 -13.63 -7.36 9.43
N PRO A 20 -14.26 -6.59 10.35
CA PRO A 20 -13.62 -5.55 11.13
C PRO A 20 -13.29 -5.99 12.57
N ALA A 21 -12.23 -5.44 13.15
CA ALA A 21 -11.78 -5.58 14.53
C ALA A 21 -11.28 -4.21 15.01
N GLU A 22 -11.82 -3.66 16.09
CA GLU A 22 -11.58 -2.26 16.49
C GLU A 22 -10.09 -1.85 16.57
N LEU A 23 -9.67 -0.88 15.75
CA LEU A 23 -8.40 -0.16 15.81
C LEU A 23 -8.65 1.35 15.70
N GLU A 24 -7.78 2.15 16.32
CA GLU A 24 -7.96 3.60 16.43
C GLU A 24 -7.62 4.33 15.11
N PRO A 25 -8.21 5.51 14.81
CA PRO A 25 -8.03 6.21 13.53
C PRO A 25 -6.58 6.59 13.17
N SER A 26 -5.66 6.70 14.13
CA SER A 26 -4.23 6.92 13.85
C SER A 26 -3.58 5.71 13.18
N ASP A 27 -4.04 4.51 13.52
CA ASP A 27 -3.50 3.26 13.00
C ASP A 27 -3.80 3.11 11.51
N ALA A 28 -4.90 3.70 11.03
CA ALA A 28 -5.30 3.58 9.63
C ALA A 28 -4.38 4.35 8.67
N ARG A 29 -3.94 5.56 9.07
CA ARG A 29 -2.99 6.35 8.27
C ARG A 29 -1.65 5.64 8.18
N GLN A 30 -1.12 5.20 9.32
CA GLN A 30 0.13 4.45 9.38
C GLN A 30 0.02 3.09 8.67
N ALA A 31 -1.12 2.40 8.75
CA ALA A 31 -1.35 1.14 8.07
C ALA A 31 -1.37 1.28 6.54
N VAL A 32 -2.03 2.31 6.01
CA VAL A 32 -1.98 2.61 4.57
C VAL A 32 -0.56 2.91 4.13
N ALA A 33 0.16 3.75 4.90
CA ALA A 33 1.55 4.06 4.60
C ALA A 33 2.46 2.83 4.63
N ALA A 34 2.30 1.95 5.63
CA ALA A 34 3.06 0.72 5.75
C ALA A 34 2.79 -0.24 4.57
N LEU A 35 1.54 -0.35 4.10
CA LEU A 35 1.24 -1.15 2.91
C LEU A 35 1.87 -0.57 1.63
N LEU A 36 1.85 0.76 1.46
CA LEU A 36 2.46 1.42 0.31
C LEU A 36 4.00 1.29 0.30
N ILE A 37 4.62 1.35 1.48
CA ILE A 37 6.06 1.07 1.66
C ILE A 37 6.39 -0.39 1.34
N HIS A 38 5.56 -1.33 1.81
CA HIS A 38 5.75 -2.74 1.51
C HIS A 38 5.67 -3.00 0.00
N ALA A 39 4.73 -2.33 -0.70
CA ALA A 39 4.61 -2.42 -2.15
C ALA A 39 5.85 -1.87 -2.88
N SER A 40 6.44 -0.76 -2.43
CA SER A 40 7.66 -0.18 -3.03
C SER A 40 8.97 -0.92 -2.67
N ARG A 41 8.88 -2.13 -2.11
CA ARG A 41 10.04 -2.92 -1.62
C ARG A 41 9.94 -4.39 -1.99
N ILE A 42 8.84 -4.82 -2.61
CA ILE A 42 8.55 -6.25 -2.76
C ILE A 42 9.55 -6.97 -3.66
N ASP A 43 10.04 -6.31 -4.70
CA ASP A 43 11.03 -6.90 -5.60
C ASP A 43 12.46 -6.89 -5.01
N GLY A 44 12.62 -6.45 -3.75
CA GLY A 44 13.85 -6.53 -2.96
C GLY A 44 14.87 -5.42 -3.25
N ASP A 45 14.69 -4.68 -4.33
CA ASP A 45 15.44 -3.49 -4.69
C ASP A 45 14.61 -2.22 -4.46
N ILE A 46 15.28 -1.12 -4.09
CA ILE A 46 14.64 0.19 -3.97
C ILE A 46 14.68 0.86 -5.34
N ASP A 47 13.52 0.99 -5.98
CA ASP A 47 13.40 1.76 -7.22
C ASP A 47 13.06 3.24 -6.91
N PRO A 48 13.85 4.22 -7.39
CA PRO A 48 13.55 5.64 -7.22
C PRO A 48 12.16 6.07 -7.73
N ALA A 49 11.66 5.45 -8.81
CA ALA A 49 10.34 5.75 -9.37
C ALA A 49 9.22 5.30 -8.43
N GLU A 50 9.35 4.12 -7.81
CA GLU A 50 8.41 3.61 -6.82
C GLU A 50 8.38 4.49 -5.55
N LEU A 51 9.55 4.95 -5.08
CA LEU A 51 9.63 5.87 -3.94
C LEU A 51 8.94 7.21 -4.23
N VAL A 52 9.17 7.78 -5.42
CA VAL A 52 8.53 9.03 -5.83
C VAL A 52 7.01 8.85 -5.95
N ALA A 53 6.56 7.73 -6.52
CA ALA A 53 5.14 7.41 -6.61
C ALA A 53 4.51 7.26 -5.21
N ARG A 54 5.15 6.50 -4.32
CA ARG A 54 4.73 6.31 -2.92
C ARG A 54 4.54 7.65 -2.20
N ASP A 55 5.55 8.52 -2.23
CA ASP A 55 5.51 9.78 -1.49
C ASP A 55 4.44 10.73 -2.05
N ARG A 56 4.32 10.82 -3.38
CA ARG A 56 3.25 11.58 -4.05
C ARG A 56 1.86 11.08 -3.64
N LEU A 57 1.66 9.77 -3.65
CA LEU A 57 0.37 9.15 -3.30
C LEU A 57 0.01 9.37 -1.84
N LEU A 58 0.99 9.29 -0.94
CA LEU A 58 0.82 9.59 0.49
C LEU A 58 0.45 11.06 0.73
N GLN A 59 1.11 12.00 0.04
CA GLN A 59 0.77 13.43 0.11
C GLN A 59 -0.68 13.66 -0.31
N GLN A 60 -1.08 13.12 -1.45
CA GLN A 60 -2.42 13.30 -1.99
C GLN A 60 -3.50 12.67 -1.12
N LYS A 61 -3.25 11.46 -0.60
CA LYS A 61 -4.22 10.71 0.21
C LYS A 61 -4.50 11.37 1.55
N PHE A 62 -3.50 11.99 2.15
CA PHE A 62 -3.58 12.55 3.51
C PHE A 62 -3.53 14.07 3.56
N ASP A 63 -3.50 14.75 2.41
CA ASP A 63 -3.38 16.20 2.30
C ASP A 63 -2.19 16.74 3.11
N LEU A 64 -1.02 16.10 2.92
CA LEU A 64 0.21 16.40 3.65
C LEU A 64 1.18 17.20 2.80
N ALA A 65 1.90 18.12 3.44
CA ALA A 65 3.04 18.78 2.83
C ALA A 65 4.26 17.83 2.77
N GLU A 66 5.19 18.11 1.86
CA GLU A 66 6.42 17.32 1.70
C GLU A 66 7.21 17.18 3.00
N ALA A 67 7.23 18.23 3.83
CA ALA A 67 7.92 18.23 5.12
C ALA A 67 7.32 17.23 6.14
N ASP A 68 6.02 16.91 6.02
CA ASP A 68 5.32 16.01 6.96
C ASP A 68 5.39 14.55 6.51
N ILE A 69 5.75 14.29 5.24
CA ILE A 69 5.84 12.94 4.70
C ILE A 69 7.00 12.17 5.29
N ALA A 70 8.16 12.80 5.49
CA ALA A 70 9.33 12.13 6.03
C ALA A 70 9.05 11.48 7.40
N GLY A 71 8.29 12.16 8.26
CA GLY A 71 7.88 11.63 9.55
C GLY A 71 6.94 10.43 9.42
N LEU A 72 5.90 10.55 8.59
CA LEU A 72 4.95 9.46 8.33
C LEU A 72 5.64 8.23 7.72
N VAL A 73 6.55 8.45 6.77
CA VAL A 73 7.31 7.36 6.14
C VAL A 73 8.17 6.66 7.18
N MET A 74 8.91 7.40 8.01
CA MET A 74 9.73 6.82 9.07
C MET A 74 8.91 5.97 10.05
N GLU A 75 7.79 6.50 10.56
CA GLU A 75 6.90 5.77 11.47
C GLU A 75 6.29 4.51 10.82
N ALA A 76 5.96 4.59 9.52
CA ALA A 76 5.38 3.48 8.79
C ALA A 76 6.43 2.43 8.39
N GLU A 77 7.68 2.81 8.13
CA GLU A 77 8.81 1.91 7.91
C GLU A 77 9.15 1.13 9.18
N GLU A 78 9.19 1.81 10.34
CA GLU A 78 9.38 1.15 11.64
C GLU A 78 8.25 0.16 11.94
N ALA A 79 7.01 0.56 11.64
CA ALA A 79 5.88 -0.36 11.74
C ALA A 79 6.09 -1.55 10.81
N GLU A 80 6.25 -1.35 9.51
CA GLU A 80 6.41 -2.42 8.52
C GLU A 80 7.50 -3.42 8.90
N ALA A 81 8.68 -2.92 9.31
CA ALA A 81 9.79 -3.75 9.76
C ALA A 81 9.49 -4.56 11.03
N GLY A 82 8.64 -4.04 11.92
CA GLY A 82 8.17 -4.72 13.14
C GLY A 82 6.93 -5.60 12.93
N ALA A 83 6.40 -5.71 11.71
CA ALA A 83 5.21 -6.51 11.42
C ALA A 83 5.55 -7.99 11.21
N VAL A 84 4.75 -8.88 11.80
CA VAL A 84 4.81 -10.33 11.50
C VAL A 84 4.21 -10.61 10.13
N ASP A 85 3.14 -9.90 9.78
CA ASP A 85 2.45 -9.99 8.50
C ASP A 85 1.69 -8.69 8.17
N LEU A 86 1.08 -8.68 6.97
CA LEU A 86 0.24 -7.58 6.49
C LEU A 86 -1.18 -7.59 7.09
N HIS A 87 -1.55 -8.62 7.86
CA HIS A 87 -2.91 -8.78 8.36
C HIS A 87 -3.28 -7.61 9.25
N ARG A 88 -2.40 -7.20 10.17
CA ARG A 88 -2.67 -6.05 11.05
C ARG A 88 -2.95 -4.74 10.30
N PHE A 89 -2.25 -4.50 9.19
CA PHE A 89 -2.46 -3.28 8.39
C PHE A 89 -3.74 -3.34 7.57
N THR A 90 -3.98 -4.49 6.92
CA THR A 90 -5.23 -4.71 6.18
C THR A 90 -6.44 -4.70 7.12
N GLN A 91 -6.29 -5.14 8.36
CA GLN A 91 -7.32 -5.05 9.39
C GLN A 91 -7.63 -3.58 9.71
N ALA A 92 -6.63 -2.80 10.13
CA ALA A 92 -6.78 -1.37 10.44
C ALA A 92 -7.48 -0.57 9.32
N ILE A 93 -7.16 -0.91 8.07
CA ILE A 93 -7.80 -0.32 6.90
C ILE A 93 -9.28 -0.73 6.79
N LYS A 94 -9.60 -2.01 7.01
CA LYS A 94 -11.00 -2.47 6.97
C LYS A 94 -11.84 -1.86 8.08
N ASP A 95 -11.25 -1.61 9.23
CA ASP A 95 -11.96 -1.05 10.39
C ASP A 95 -12.28 0.42 10.20
N THR A 96 -11.39 1.13 9.52
CA THR A 96 -11.51 2.58 9.33
C THR A 96 -12.20 2.97 8.03
N TYR A 97 -11.94 2.24 6.94
CA TYR A 97 -12.48 2.56 5.62
C TYR A 97 -13.65 1.66 5.26
N ALA A 98 -14.76 2.29 4.85
CA ALA A 98 -15.87 1.58 4.21
C ALA A 98 -15.38 0.83 2.97
N ARG A 99 -16.03 -0.30 2.64
CA ARG A 99 -15.57 -1.23 1.60
C ARG A 99 -15.36 -0.54 0.24
N GLU A 100 -16.23 0.40 -0.09
CA GLU A 100 -16.17 1.23 -1.30
C GLU A 100 -14.90 2.09 -1.39
N HIS A 101 -14.31 2.50 -0.27
CA HIS A 101 -13.10 3.33 -0.23
C HIS A 101 -11.81 2.51 -0.22
N ARG A 102 -11.89 1.22 0.11
CA ARG A 102 -10.72 0.32 0.13
C ARG A 102 -10.18 0.05 -1.27
N GLY A 103 -11.03 0.10 -2.29
CA GLY A 103 -10.62 -0.02 -3.70
C GLY A 103 -9.59 1.03 -4.09
N HIS A 104 -9.70 2.25 -3.58
CA HIS A 104 -8.73 3.29 -3.86
C HIS A 104 -7.34 3.00 -3.26
N ILE A 105 -7.27 2.38 -2.08
CA ILE A 105 -5.98 1.96 -1.50
C ILE A 105 -5.33 0.88 -2.37
N VAL A 106 -6.13 -0.02 -2.92
CA VAL A 106 -5.69 -1.05 -3.88
C VAL A 106 -5.18 -0.41 -5.18
N GLU A 107 -5.83 0.63 -5.69
CA GLU A 107 -5.34 1.41 -6.84
C GLU A 107 -4.01 2.10 -6.56
N MET A 108 -3.85 2.72 -5.39
CA MET A 108 -2.59 3.35 -5.00
C MET A 108 -1.43 2.35 -4.92
N LEU A 109 -1.67 1.15 -4.41
CA LEU A 109 -0.67 0.08 -4.37
C LEU A 109 -0.21 -0.31 -5.78
N TRP A 110 -1.15 -0.37 -6.73
CA TRP A 110 -0.83 -0.59 -8.14
C TRP A 110 0.01 0.55 -8.72
N GLU A 111 -0.37 1.79 -8.49
CA GLU A 111 0.38 2.94 -9.03
C GLU A 111 1.85 2.95 -8.60
N ILE A 112 2.19 2.39 -7.43
CA ILE A 112 3.57 2.22 -6.99
C ILE A 112 4.27 1.14 -7.80
N VAL A 113 3.71 -0.08 -7.83
CA VAL A 113 4.32 -1.22 -8.54
C VAL A 113 4.51 -0.94 -10.03
N LEU A 114 3.70 -0.06 -10.62
CA LEU A 114 3.78 0.32 -12.02
C LEU A 114 4.66 1.54 -12.31
N ALA A 115 5.27 2.14 -11.29
CA ALA A 115 5.95 3.44 -11.41
C ALA A 115 7.25 3.37 -12.23
N ASP A 116 7.93 2.23 -12.24
CA ASP A 116 9.16 1.99 -13.01
C ASP A 116 8.91 1.76 -14.51
N GLY A 117 7.64 1.53 -14.89
CA GLY A 117 7.20 1.28 -16.26
C GLY A 117 7.51 -0.14 -16.78
N VAL A 118 7.94 -1.06 -15.92
CA VAL A 118 8.27 -2.44 -16.30
C VAL A 118 7.06 -3.35 -16.05
N ILE A 119 6.04 -3.20 -16.88
CA ILE A 119 4.98 -4.22 -16.99
C ILE A 119 5.42 -5.21 -18.06
N ASP A 120 5.73 -6.44 -17.67
CA ASP A 120 5.80 -7.53 -18.64
C ASP A 120 4.39 -7.70 -19.29
N GLU A 121 4.34 -7.96 -20.60
CA GLU A 121 3.12 -8.23 -21.37
C GLU A 121 2.16 -9.22 -20.68
N HIS A 122 2.68 -10.12 -19.84
CA HIS A 122 1.92 -11.03 -18.99
C HIS A 122 1.09 -10.35 -17.87
N GLU A 123 1.61 -9.28 -17.26
CA GLU A 123 0.96 -8.57 -16.15
C GLU A 123 -0.10 -7.58 -16.63
N ALA A 124 0.08 -6.99 -17.82
CA ALA A 124 -0.93 -6.15 -18.45
C ALA A 124 -2.28 -6.87 -18.60
N HIS A 125 -2.28 -8.20 -18.79
CA HIS A 125 -3.52 -8.98 -18.85
C HIS A 125 -4.25 -9.13 -17.50
N LEU A 126 -3.56 -9.00 -16.36
CA LEU A 126 -4.19 -8.96 -15.03
C LEU A 126 -4.83 -7.58 -14.76
N VAL A 127 -4.31 -6.52 -15.38
CA VAL A 127 -4.75 -5.12 -15.21
C VAL A 127 -6.15 -4.85 -15.81
N TRP A 128 -6.54 -5.57 -16.87
CA TRP A 128 -7.78 -5.27 -17.63
C TRP A 128 -8.98 -6.18 -17.33
N ARG A 129 -9.04 -6.85 -16.17
CA ARG A 129 -10.16 -7.74 -15.81
C ARG A 129 -10.96 -7.30 -14.59
#